data_AF-A0A4Q7YQA6-F1
#
_entry.id   AF-A0A4Q7YQA6-F1
#
_cell.length_a   1.000
_cell.length_b   1.000
_cell.length_c   1.000
_cell.angle_alpha   90.00
_cell.angle_beta   90.00
_cell.angle_gamma   90.00
#
_symmetry.space_group_name_H-M   'P 1'
#
loop_
_entity.id
_entity.type
_entity.pdbx_description
1 polymer ?
#
loop_
_entity_poly.entity_id
_entity_poly.type
_entity_poly.pdbx_seq_one_letter_code
_entity_poly.pdbx_strand_id
1 'polypeptide(L)'
;MTVTFDRQSIEDSQLSYAGLRDPGSISPNNSGYIWGGVIANAGSIQVNRGDASSGWYIAGGGQYITGQHIRSNTRIDGYAGAYWSTWERPEYGKLTLGMNIFGMHFANNQRLFTYGNGGYFSPGAYLLSNVPITFEGHQGTRFHYRAAGSIGLQAFQEDAAPYYPLDPGLQIANNNPYLPERTSVGANYNMEAEGSYLMTEHWHVGGFFTVDNSRSYINSRAGFYLRYVTHPQSLDSFRGPTGLDRRTGLRPLLIP
;
A
#
# COMPACT_ATOMS: atom_id res chain seq x y z
N MET A 1 20.63 0.43 -7.15
CA MET A 1 20.22 1.60 -6.32
C MET A 1 19.22 2.39 -7.12
N THR A 2 18.14 2.84 -6.48
CA THR A 2 17.07 3.62 -7.10
C THR A 2 16.81 4.84 -6.23
N VAL A 3 16.63 6.00 -6.87
CA VAL A 3 16.22 7.24 -6.20
C VAL A 3 14.94 7.71 -6.86
N THR A 4 13.95 8.07 -6.06
CA THR A 4 12.63 8.49 -6.54
C THR A 4 12.24 9.79 -5.88
N PHE A 5 11.69 10.71 -6.68
CA PHE A 5 10.99 11.89 -6.22
C PHE A 5 9.60 11.87 -6.83
N ASP A 6 8.58 12.13 -6.01
CA ASP A 6 7.21 12.16 -6.47
C ASP A 6 6.38 13.23 -5.76
N ARG A 7 5.30 13.62 -6.42
CA ARG A 7 4.27 14.48 -5.86
C ARG A 7 2.92 13.86 -6.19
N GLN A 8 2.20 13.45 -5.16
CA GLN A 8 0.92 12.74 -5.31
C GLN A 8 -0.09 13.18 -4.25
N SER A 9 -1.37 13.03 -4.58
CA SER A 9 -2.46 13.24 -3.62
C SER A 9 -2.52 12.09 -2.62
N ILE A 10 -2.95 12.38 -1.39
CA ILE A 10 -3.27 11.35 -0.41
C ILE A 10 -4.72 10.88 -0.66
N GLU A 11 -4.90 9.58 -0.91
CA GLU A 11 -6.18 9.03 -1.38
C GLU A 11 -6.96 8.27 -0.28
N ASP A 12 -6.59 8.46 0.97
CA ASP A 12 -7.19 7.76 2.12
C ASP A 12 -8.68 8.09 2.34
N SER A 13 -9.13 9.28 1.95
CA SER A 13 -10.50 9.75 2.09
C SER A 13 -10.85 10.81 1.03
N GLN A 14 -12.14 11.12 0.89
CA GLN A 14 -12.57 12.22 0.00
C GLN A 14 -11.96 13.57 0.44
N LEU A 15 -11.86 13.80 1.76
CA LEU A 15 -11.23 14.99 2.31
C LEU A 15 -9.75 15.07 1.93
N SER A 16 -9.01 13.98 2.08
CA SER A 16 -7.59 13.98 1.75
C SER A 16 -7.34 14.03 0.25
N TYR A 17 -8.18 13.40 -0.57
CA TYR A 17 -8.00 13.37 -2.01
C TYR A 17 -8.38 14.68 -2.70
N ALA A 18 -9.60 15.17 -2.46
CA ALA A 18 -10.20 16.27 -3.22
C ALA A 18 -10.57 17.49 -2.37
N GLY A 19 -10.55 17.36 -1.04
CA GLY A 19 -11.04 18.39 -0.12
C GLY A 19 -12.56 18.40 0.02
N LEU A 20 -13.05 19.06 1.07
CA LEU A 20 -14.47 19.23 1.39
C LEU A 20 -14.77 20.68 1.79
N ARG A 21 -16.06 21.01 1.92
CA ARG A 21 -16.54 22.31 2.43
C ARG A 21 -17.06 22.19 3.84
N ASP A 22 -16.54 23.02 4.75
CA ASP A 22 -16.81 22.89 6.18
C ASP A 22 -18.28 23.23 6.45
N PRO A 23 -19.10 22.26 6.87
CA PRO A 23 -20.52 22.51 7.12
C PRO A 23 -20.76 23.55 8.21
N GLY A 24 -19.85 23.68 9.18
CA GLY A 24 -19.96 24.64 10.29
C GLY A 24 -19.77 26.09 9.87
N SER A 25 -19.16 26.33 8.70
CA SER A 25 -18.88 27.67 8.16
C SER A 25 -19.91 28.17 7.13
N ILE A 26 -20.91 27.34 6.81
CA ILE A 26 -21.97 27.69 5.87
C ILE A 26 -22.87 28.77 6.48
N SER A 27 -23.13 29.83 5.71
CA SER A 27 -24.07 30.91 6.06
C SER A 27 -24.80 31.39 4.80
N PRO A 28 -25.85 32.22 4.91
CA PRO A 28 -26.55 32.77 3.73
C PRO A 28 -25.63 33.47 2.72
N ASN A 29 -24.48 33.98 3.16
CA ASN A 29 -23.50 34.69 2.34
C ASN A 29 -22.19 33.91 2.14
N ASN A 30 -22.07 32.69 2.67
CA ASN A 30 -20.86 31.87 2.57
C ASN A 30 -21.25 30.41 2.31
N SER A 31 -20.82 29.86 1.17
CA SER A 31 -21.05 28.44 0.81
C SER A 31 -20.18 27.45 1.59
N GLY A 32 -19.44 27.92 2.60
CA GLY A 32 -18.54 27.14 3.45
C GLY A 32 -17.09 27.18 2.96
N TYR A 33 -16.16 27.24 3.91
CA TYR A 33 -14.72 27.21 3.66
C TYR A 33 -14.27 25.85 3.15
N ILE A 34 -13.36 25.84 2.18
CA ILE A 34 -12.78 24.61 1.63
C ILE A 34 -11.55 24.23 2.45
N TRP A 35 -11.41 22.94 2.77
CA TRP A 35 -10.18 22.38 3.35
C TRP A 35 -9.91 20.96 2.85
N GLY A 36 -8.69 20.46 3.07
CA GLY A 36 -8.24 19.15 2.59
C GLY A 36 -7.44 19.25 1.29
N GLY A 37 -7.63 18.32 0.36
CA GLY A 37 -6.84 18.27 -0.88
C GLY A 37 -5.35 18.12 -0.58
N VAL A 38 -5.03 17.05 0.14
CA VAL A 38 -3.72 16.79 0.72
C VAL A 38 -2.77 16.23 -0.34
N ILE A 39 -1.61 16.85 -0.45
CA ILE A 39 -0.54 16.52 -1.37
C ILE A 39 0.72 16.19 -0.58
N ALA A 40 1.33 15.04 -0.90
CA ALA A 40 2.64 14.66 -0.42
C ALA A 40 3.71 14.95 -1.48
N ASN A 41 4.77 15.64 -1.09
CA ASN A 41 6.01 15.73 -1.87
C ASN A 41 7.02 14.79 -1.21
N ALA A 42 7.46 13.77 -1.93
CA ALA A 42 8.21 12.66 -1.37
C ALA A 42 9.56 12.47 -2.06
N GLY A 43 10.52 11.99 -1.29
CA GLY A 43 11.82 11.54 -1.77
C GLY A 43 12.19 10.23 -1.09
N SER A 44 12.74 9.28 -1.85
CA SER A 44 13.18 7.99 -1.31
C SER A 44 14.42 7.45 -2.00
N ILE A 45 15.18 6.65 -1.27
CA ILE A 45 16.36 5.95 -1.75
C ILE A 45 16.20 4.47 -1.42
N GLN A 46 16.46 3.62 -2.40
CA GLN A 46 16.46 2.16 -2.24
C GLN A 46 17.79 1.58 -2.69
N VAL A 47 18.31 0.66 -1.89
CA VAL A 47 19.46 -0.19 -2.22
C VAL A 47 19.01 -1.63 -2.11
N ASN A 48 19.39 -2.44 -3.09
CA ASN A 48 19.16 -3.88 -3.08
C ASN A 48 20.38 -4.58 -3.66
N ARG A 49 20.56 -5.82 -3.26
CA ARG A 49 21.57 -6.72 -3.80
C ARG A 49 21.06 -8.14 -3.69
N GLY A 50 21.15 -8.89 -4.78
CA GLY A 50 20.68 -10.26 -4.83
C GLY A 50 20.68 -10.79 -6.24
N ASP A 51 20.31 -12.05 -6.35
CA ASP A 51 20.06 -12.76 -7.61
C ASP A 51 18.70 -13.49 -7.52
N ALA A 52 18.47 -14.44 -8.42
CA ALA A 52 17.25 -15.24 -8.42
C ALA A 52 17.12 -16.17 -7.20
N SER A 53 18.22 -16.56 -6.57
CA SER A 53 18.24 -17.49 -5.44
C SER A 53 18.09 -16.77 -4.09
N SER A 54 18.70 -15.60 -3.91
CA SER A 54 18.59 -14.86 -2.66
C SER A 54 18.99 -13.40 -2.83
N GLY A 55 18.51 -12.57 -1.91
CA GLY A 55 18.83 -11.17 -1.91
C GLY A 55 18.30 -10.43 -0.71
N TRP A 56 18.67 -9.16 -0.63
CA TRP A 56 18.18 -8.23 0.37
C TRP A 56 17.93 -6.86 -0.25
N TYR A 57 17.10 -6.10 0.44
CA TYR A 57 16.77 -4.74 0.06
C TYR A 57 16.52 -3.89 1.30
N ILE A 58 16.84 -2.61 1.18
CA ILE A 58 16.56 -1.59 2.17
C ILE A 58 16.19 -0.30 1.46
N ALA A 59 15.23 0.42 2.00
CA ALA A 59 14.90 1.75 1.55
C ALA A 59 14.52 2.63 2.73
N GLY A 60 14.73 3.92 2.53
CA GLY A 60 14.27 4.98 3.42
C GLY A 60 13.74 6.14 2.60
N GLY A 61 12.77 6.85 3.16
CA GLY A 61 12.16 8.00 2.52
C GLY A 61 11.58 8.98 3.52
N GLY A 62 11.20 10.12 2.97
CA GLY A 62 10.48 11.15 3.71
C GLY A 62 9.50 11.89 2.82
N GLN A 63 8.48 12.46 3.45
CA GLN A 63 7.43 13.22 2.77
C GLN A 63 7.17 14.53 3.51
N TYR A 64 6.99 15.60 2.75
CA TYR A 64 6.42 16.86 3.23
C TYR A 64 5.00 16.99 2.69
N ILE A 65 4.04 17.09 3.60
CA ILE A 65 2.61 16.94 3.33
C ILE A 65 1.89 18.25 3.63
N THR A 66 1.13 18.72 2.65
CA THR A 66 0.44 20.02 2.67
C THR A 66 -0.91 19.92 1.99
N GLY A 67 -1.76 20.92 2.17
CA GLY A 67 -3.08 20.98 1.55
C GLY A 67 -3.75 22.31 1.86
N GLN A 68 -5.00 22.46 1.45
CA GLN A 68 -5.77 23.66 1.70
C GLN A 68 -6.29 23.66 3.15
N HIS A 69 -5.89 24.66 3.94
CA HIS A 69 -6.26 24.80 5.35
C HIS A 69 -6.15 23.49 6.15
N ILE A 70 -5.01 22.80 6.00
CA ILE A 70 -4.63 21.69 6.86
C ILE A 70 -3.33 22.03 7.57
N ARG A 71 -3.14 21.51 8.78
CA ARG A 71 -1.81 21.52 9.41
C ARG A 71 -0.83 20.80 8.48
N SER A 72 0.34 21.39 8.22
CA SER A 72 1.38 20.67 7.47
C SER A 72 1.87 19.47 8.26
N ASN A 73 2.30 18.42 7.57
CA ASN A 73 2.84 17.22 8.21
C ASN A 73 4.14 16.77 7.56
N THR A 74 4.91 15.98 8.29
CA THR A 74 6.11 15.31 7.78
C THR A 74 6.03 13.84 8.11
N ARG A 75 6.40 13.00 7.15
CA ARG A 75 6.55 11.56 7.33
C ARG A 75 8.01 11.19 7.12
N ILE A 76 8.49 10.26 7.93
CA ILE A 76 9.67 9.46 7.65
C ILE A 76 9.28 7.98 7.66
N ASP A 77 9.86 7.21 6.76
CA ASP A 77 9.61 5.77 6.71
C ASP A 77 10.80 5.02 6.13
N GLY A 78 10.81 3.71 6.40
CA GLY A 78 11.79 2.81 5.85
C GLY A 78 11.31 1.38 5.86
N TYR A 79 11.80 0.61 4.91
CA TYR A 79 11.58 -0.82 4.86
C TYR A 79 12.88 -1.55 4.59
N ALA A 80 12.98 -2.76 5.12
CA ALA A 80 14.05 -3.68 4.80
C ALA A 80 13.49 -5.08 4.66
N GLY A 81 14.16 -5.90 3.88
CA GLY A 81 13.80 -7.30 3.77
C GLY A 81 14.85 -8.12 3.08
N ALA A 82 14.66 -9.43 3.17
CA ALA A 82 15.51 -10.42 2.52
C ALA A 82 14.66 -11.59 2.05
N TYR A 83 15.16 -12.31 1.05
CA TYR A 83 14.46 -13.40 0.41
C TYR A 83 15.39 -14.53 -0.02
N TRP A 84 14.84 -15.74 -0.09
CA TRP A 84 15.52 -16.97 -0.46
C TRP A 84 14.59 -17.89 -1.24
N SER A 85 15.06 -18.38 -2.38
CA SER A 85 14.51 -19.53 -3.09
C SER A 85 14.86 -20.78 -2.29
N THR A 86 13.90 -21.35 -1.60
CA THR A 86 14.12 -22.52 -0.74
C THR A 86 13.87 -23.83 -1.47
N TRP A 87 13.15 -23.79 -2.58
CA TRP A 87 12.87 -24.94 -3.42
C TRP A 87 12.64 -24.50 -4.86
N GLU A 88 13.20 -25.25 -5.81
CA GLU A 88 12.98 -25.00 -7.22
C GLU A 88 13.00 -26.34 -7.97
N ARG A 89 11.97 -26.55 -8.80
CA ARG A 89 11.88 -27.67 -9.74
C ARG A 89 11.40 -27.13 -11.08
N PRO A 90 12.18 -27.27 -12.16
CA PRO A 90 11.82 -26.74 -13.48
C PRO A 90 10.43 -27.17 -13.98
N GLU A 91 9.95 -28.34 -13.57
CA GLU A 91 8.67 -28.90 -14.02
C GLU A 91 7.47 -28.38 -13.24
N TYR A 92 7.69 -27.82 -12.04
CA TYR A 92 6.63 -27.48 -11.10
C TYR A 92 6.66 -25.99 -10.76
N GLY A 93 7.81 -25.44 -10.40
CA GLY A 93 7.94 -24.04 -10.02
C GLY A 93 9.02 -23.78 -8.98
N LYS A 94 8.89 -22.63 -8.34
CA LYS A 94 9.84 -22.07 -7.38
C LYS A 94 9.10 -21.58 -6.14
N LEU A 95 9.62 -21.96 -4.98
CA LEU A 95 9.18 -21.48 -3.68
C LEU A 95 10.19 -20.47 -3.15
N THR A 96 9.72 -19.26 -2.89
CA THR A 96 10.50 -18.17 -2.30
C THR A 96 9.92 -17.83 -0.93
N LEU A 97 10.77 -17.81 0.08
CA LEU A 97 10.47 -17.28 1.40
C LEU A 97 11.17 -15.94 1.58
N GLY A 98 10.59 -15.05 2.37
CA GLY A 98 11.27 -13.83 2.76
C GLY A 98 10.90 -13.37 4.16
N MET A 99 11.48 -12.24 4.52
CA MET A 99 11.21 -11.51 5.75
C MET A 99 11.21 -10.03 5.42
N ASN A 100 10.20 -9.31 5.89
CA ASN A 100 10.10 -7.87 5.69
C ASN A 100 9.86 -7.18 7.02
N ILE A 101 10.44 -5.99 7.16
CA ILE A 101 10.14 -5.05 8.23
C ILE A 101 9.87 -3.68 7.61
N PHE A 102 8.90 -2.97 8.15
CA PHE A 102 8.54 -1.61 7.77
C PHE A 102 8.29 -0.77 9.00
N GLY A 103 8.82 0.44 8.99
CA GLY A 103 8.60 1.45 10.02
C GLY A 103 8.19 2.78 9.40
N MET A 104 7.30 3.50 10.08
CA MET A 104 6.85 4.82 9.66
C MET A 104 6.50 5.68 10.87
N HIS A 105 6.78 6.98 10.77
CA HIS A 105 6.45 7.98 11.77
C HIS A 105 5.94 9.25 11.07
N PHE A 106 4.81 9.79 11.54
CA PHE A 106 4.35 11.12 11.20
C PHE A 106 4.55 12.07 12.38
N ALA A 107 4.86 13.34 12.09
CA ALA A 107 5.01 14.35 13.13
C ALA A 107 3.69 14.75 13.80
N ASN A 108 2.54 14.54 13.13
CA ASN A 108 1.23 14.89 13.66
C ASN A 108 0.19 13.85 13.24
N ASN A 109 -0.72 13.51 14.15
CA ASN A 109 -1.90 12.72 13.83
C ASN A 109 -2.99 13.61 13.18
N GLN A 110 -3.30 13.31 11.92
CA GLN A 110 -4.29 14.01 11.08
C GLN A 110 -5.44 13.10 10.65
N ARG A 111 -5.78 12.07 11.44
CA ARG A 111 -6.90 11.17 11.14
C ARG A 111 -8.26 11.86 11.20
N LEU A 112 -8.38 12.95 11.97
CA LEU A 112 -9.64 13.68 12.14
C LEU A 112 -10.13 14.34 10.84
N PHE A 113 -11.45 14.49 10.75
CA PHE A 113 -12.15 15.17 9.66
C PHE A 113 -12.62 16.58 10.05
N THR A 114 -12.13 17.12 11.15
CA THR A 114 -12.44 18.48 11.59
C THR A 114 -11.62 19.51 10.81
N TYR A 115 -12.12 20.75 10.73
CA TYR A 115 -11.46 21.84 10.00
C TYR A 115 -10.02 22.04 10.50
N GLY A 116 -9.05 22.07 9.58
CA GLY A 116 -7.62 22.09 9.90
C GLY A 116 -6.92 20.73 9.92
N ASN A 117 -7.67 19.60 9.97
CA ASN A 117 -7.13 18.25 9.84
C ASN A 117 -7.27 17.70 8.42
N GLY A 118 -6.44 16.71 8.08
CA GLY A 118 -6.33 16.16 6.73
C GLY A 118 -7.18 14.92 6.44
N GLY A 119 -7.75 14.25 7.44
CA GLY A 119 -8.57 13.05 7.27
C GLY A 119 -7.83 11.86 6.64
N TYR A 120 -6.57 11.62 7.03
CA TYR A 120 -5.76 10.48 6.54
C TYR A 120 -4.99 9.80 7.67
N PHE A 121 -4.65 8.52 7.46
CA PHE A 121 -3.93 7.73 8.44
C PHE A 121 -2.49 8.24 8.61
N SER A 122 -2.18 8.76 9.79
CA SER A 122 -0.90 9.40 10.11
C SER A 122 -0.46 9.11 11.55
N PRO A 123 -0.14 7.84 11.86
CA PRO A 123 0.24 7.45 13.21
C PRO A 123 1.58 8.07 13.63
N GLY A 124 1.70 8.31 14.93
CA GLY A 124 2.97 8.71 15.58
C GLY A 124 3.97 7.55 15.62
N ALA A 125 3.54 6.30 15.53
CA ALA A 125 4.43 5.18 15.26
C ALA A 125 3.69 4.08 14.52
N TYR A 126 4.34 3.49 13.50
CA TYR A 126 3.86 2.27 12.85
C TYR A 126 5.02 1.33 12.59
N LEU A 127 4.81 0.07 12.97
CA LEU A 127 5.73 -1.04 12.73
C LEU A 127 4.96 -2.21 12.13
N LEU A 128 5.54 -2.81 11.11
CA LEU A 128 5.03 -4.03 10.48
C LEU A 128 6.21 -4.98 10.24
N SER A 129 6.03 -6.25 10.59
CA SER A 129 6.97 -7.33 10.30
C SER A 129 6.21 -8.52 9.78
N ASN A 130 6.57 -9.06 8.61
CA ASN A 130 5.91 -10.22 8.04
C ASN A 130 6.87 -11.16 7.31
N VAL A 131 6.41 -12.39 7.12
CA VAL A 131 7.08 -13.47 6.39
C VAL A 131 6.30 -13.72 5.09
N PRO A 132 6.71 -13.13 3.97
CA PRO A 132 6.16 -13.45 2.66
C PRO A 132 6.60 -14.85 2.17
N ILE A 133 5.66 -15.53 1.53
CA ILE A 133 5.81 -16.82 0.88
C ILE A 133 5.26 -16.68 -0.53
N THR A 134 6.05 -17.02 -1.55
CA THR A 134 5.61 -17.01 -2.94
C THR A 134 5.92 -18.35 -3.58
N PHE A 135 4.91 -18.95 -4.18
CA PHE A 135 5.01 -20.13 -5.02
C PHE A 135 4.57 -19.76 -6.42
N GLU A 136 5.48 -19.85 -7.39
CA GLU A 136 5.20 -19.52 -8.77
C GLU A 136 5.74 -20.61 -9.69
N GLY A 137 5.03 -20.88 -10.77
CA GLY A 137 5.40 -21.97 -11.65
C GLY A 137 4.50 -22.09 -12.86
N HIS A 138 4.59 -23.26 -13.48
CA HIS A 138 3.80 -23.61 -14.63
C HIS A 138 3.47 -25.11 -14.60
N GLN A 139 2.38 -25.47 -15.28
CA GLN A 139 2.03 -26.85 -15.56
C GLN A 139 1.98 -27.02 -17.08
N GLY A 140 2.87 -27.87 -17.60
CA GLY A 140 3.09 -27.93 -19.05
C GLY A 140 3.56 -26.58 -19.58
N THR A 141 3.20 -26.29 -20.82
CA THR A 141 3.66 -25.10 -21.57
C THR A 141 2.62 -23.98 -21.63
N ARG A 142 1.39 -24.22 -21.16
CA ARG A 142 0.25 -23.32 -21.37
C ARG A 142 -0.34 -22.74 -20.10
N PHE A 143 -0.16 -23.40 -18.95
CA PHE A 143 -0.72 -22.94 -17.69
C PHE A 143 0.37 -22.41 -16.78
N HIS A 144 0.26 -21.14 -16.39
CA HIS A 144 1.12 -20.51 -15.41
C HIS A 144 0.31 -20.11 -14.19
N TYR A 145 0.91 -20.21 -13.02
CA TYR A 145 0.25 -19.89 -11.77
C TYR A 145 1.20 -19.23 -10.79
N ARG A 146 0.61 -18.45 -9.89
CA ARG A 146 1.30 -17.82 -8.77
C ARG A 146 0.38 -17.80 -7.57
N ALA A 147 0.87 -18.29 -6.44
CA ALA A 147 0.26 -18.14 -5.13
C ALA A 147 1.25 -17.44 -4.22
N ALA A 148 0.87 -16.28 -3.69
CA ALA A 148 1.68 -15.53 -2.75
C ALA A 148 0.86 -15.24 -1.50
N GLY A 149 1.53 -15.12 -0.37
CA GLY A 149 0.89 -14.67 0.86
C GLY A 149 1.93 -14.23 1.87
N SER A 150 1.48 -13.61 2.94
CA SER A 150 2.33 -13.27 4.05
C SER A 150 1.55 -13.33 5.35
N ILE A 151 2.29 -13.61 6.42
CA ILE A 151 1.77 -13.55 7.79
C ILE A 151 2.76 -12.79 8.66
N GLY A 152 2.25 -12.01 9.59
CA GLY A 152 3.06 -11.12 10.39
C GLY A 152 2.31 -10.44 11.50
N LEU A 153 2.97 -9.45 12.08
CA LEU A 153 2.44 -8.60 13.13
C LEU A 153 2.53 -7.15 12.66
N GLN A 154 1.54 -6.36 13.09
CA GLN A 154 1.53 -4.92 12.93
C GLN A 154 1.19 -4.26 14.27
N ALA A 155 1.81 -3.11 14.52
CA ALA A 155 1.54 -2.27 15.66
C ALA A 155 1.52 -0.81 15.21
N PHE A 156 0.50 -0.05 15.61
CA PHE A 156 0.50 1.40 15.45
C PHE A 156 0.07 2.11 16.72
N GLN A 157 0.58 3.32 16.89
CA GLN A 157 0.19 4.27 17.90
C GLN A 157 -0.15 5.60 17.20
N GLU A 158 -1.34 6.12 17.48
CA GLU A 158 -1.82 7.41 17.03
C GLU A 158 -1.78 8.37 18.22
N ASP A 159 -0.99 9.44 18.13
CA ASP A 159 -0.89 10.43 19.19
C ASP A 159 -2.20 11.18 19.40
N ALA A 160 -2.37 11.76 20.59
CA ALA A 160 -3.50 12.66 20.83
C ALA A 160 -3.43 13.87 19.88
N ALA A 161 -4.58 14.27 19.34
CA ALA A 161 -4.66 15.34 18.33
C ALA A 161 -5.76 16.35 18.65
N PRO A 162 -5.49 17.67 18.54
CA PRO A 162 -6.55 18.68 18.69
C PRO A 162 -7.52 18.61 17.51
N TYR A 163 -8.80 18.91 17.77
CA TYR A 163 -9.81 18.93 16.71
C TYR A 163 -9.58 20.10 15.75
N TYR A 164 -9.12 21.25 16.22
CA TYR A 164 -8.90 22.43 15.37
C TYR A 164 -7.44 22.88 15.45
N PRO A 165 -6.51 22.15 14.81
CA PRO A 165 -5.07 22.35 14.96
C PRO A 165 -4.56 23.70 14.43
N LEU A 166 -5.30 24.34 13.53
CA LEU A 166 -4.97 25.64 12.94
C LEU A 166 -5.79 26.80 13.49
N ASP A 167 -6.85 26.51 14.25
CA ASP A 167 -7.84 27.50 14.67
C ASP A 167 -8.04 27.45 16.19
N PRO A 168 -7.13 28.04 16.99
CA PRO A 168 -7.20 28.02 18.45
C PRO A 168 -8.50 28.60 19.02
N GLY A 169 -9.10 29.59 18.33
CA GLY A 169 -10.39 30.14 18.71
C GLY A 169 -11.52 29.11 18.64
N LEU A 170 -11.57 28.30 17.57
CA LEU A 170 -12.53 27.20 17.44
C LEU A 170 -12.26 26.09 18.47
N GLN A 171 -10.98 25.79 18.72
CA GLN A 171 -10.57 24.84 19.74
C GLN A 171 -11.10 25.23 21.13
N ILE A 172 -10.89 26.48 21.55
CA ILE A 172 -11.35 27.00 22.85
C ILE A 172 -12.87 27.06 22.92
N ALA A 173 -13.53 27.58 21.88
CA ALA A 173 -14.99 27.69 21.83
C ALA A 173 -15.72 26.33 21.96
N ASN A 174 -15.04 25.23 21.60
CA ASN A 174 -15.55 23.86 21.72
C ASN A 174 -15.01 23.12 22.96
N ASN A 175 -14.54 23.83 23.99
CA ASN A 175 -13.98 23.28 25.23
C ASN A 175 -12.68 22.47 25.05
N ASN A 176 -11.82 22.88 24.12
CA ASN A 176 -10.53 22.25 23.81
C ASN A 176 -10.63 20.73 23.57
N PRO A 177 -11.41 20.25 22.58
CA PRO A 177 -11.59 18.83 22.36
C PRO A 177 -10.35 18.19 21.71
N TYR A 178 -9.97 17.01 22.20
CA TYR A 178 -8.86 16.21 21.67
C TYR A 178 -9.33 14.82 21.29
N LEU A 179 -8.78 14.30 20.19
CA LEU A 179 -8.80 12.89 19.91
C LEU A 179 -7.81 12.23 20.88
N PRO A 180 -8.23 11.25 21.69
CA PRO A 180 -7.31 10.56 22.59
C PRO A 180 -6.30 9.73 21.81
N GLU A 181 -5.16 9.50 22.44
CA GLU A 181 -4.16 8.56 21.93
C GLU A 181 -4.76 7.16 21.77
N ARG A 182 -4.34 6.44 20.74
CA ARG A 182 -4.79 5.08 20.46
C ARG A 182 -3.64 4.20 20.02
N THR A 183 -3.48 3.07 20.70
CA THR A 183 -2.53 2.02 20.32
C THR A 183 -3.28 0.75 19.90
N SER A 184 -2.79 0.10 18.85
CA SER A 184 -3.34 -1.16 18.35
C SER A 184 -2.23 -2.09 17.91
N VAL A 185 -2.32 -3.35 18.34
CA VAL A 185 -1.44 -4.44 17.92
C VAL A 185 -2.32 -5.55 17.37
N GLY A 186 -1.95 -6.11 16.23
CA GLY A 186 -2.71 -7.19 15.61
C GLY A 186 -1.89 -8.00 14.62
N ALA A 187 -2.47 -9.12 14.20
CA ALA A 187 -1.92 -9.89 13.10
C ALA A 187 -2.04 -9.13 11.78
N ASN A 188 -1.06 -9.30 10.90
CA ASN A 188 -1.09 -8.86 9.51
C ASN A 188 -1.03 -10.10 8.62
N TYR A 189 -1.91 -10.20 7.62
CA TYR A 189 -1.85 -11.26 6.65
C TYR A 189 -2.42 -10.82 5.29
N ASN A 190 -1.88 -11.43 4.24
CA ASN A 190 -2.44 -11.35 2.90
C ASN A 190 -2.25 -12.67 2.16
N MET A 191 -3.08 -12.87 1.15
CA MET A 191 -3.00 -13.99 0.23
C MET A 191 -3.47 -13.51 -1.14
N GLU A 192 -2.75 -13.92 -2.18
CA GLU A 192 -3.05 -13.70 -3.59
C GLU A 192 -2.81 -15.00 -4.33
N ALA A 193 -3.74 -15.38 -5.19
CA ALA A 193 -3.60 -16.50 -6.08
C ALA A 193 -4.06 -16.09 -7.48
N GLU A 194 -3.27 -16.42 -8.50
CA GLU A 194 -3.57 -16.15 -9.89
C GLU A 194 -3.18 -17.36 -10.75
N GLY A 195 -4.00 -17.66 -11.74
CA GLY A 195 -3.71 -18.66 -12.77
C GLY A 195 -4.05 -18.11 -14.15
N SER A 196 -3.21 -18.39 -15.13
CA SER A 196 -3.38 -17.96 -16.53
C SER A 196 -3.15 -19.13 -17.48
N TYR A 197 -4.08 -19.35 -18.39
CA TYR A 197 -4.03 -20.40 -19.41
C TYR A 197 -3.94 -19.78 -20.81
N LEU A 198 -2.88 -20.11 -21.55
CA LEU A 198 -2.72 -19.78 -22.96
C LEU A 198 -3.62 -20.68 -23.81
N MET A 199 -4.81 -20.18 -24.12
CA MET A 199 -5.84 -20.91 -24.87
C MET A 199 -5.47 -21.05 -26.36
N THR A 200 -4.92 -19.98 -26.93
CA THR A 200 -4.37 -19.94 -28.30
C THR A 200 -3.10 -19.10 -28.28
N GLU A 201 -2.32 -19.07 -29.37
CA GLU A 201 -1.10 -18.25 -29.46
C GLU A 201 -1.31 -16.75 -29.14
N HIS A 202 -2.54 -16.24 -29.16
CA HIS A 202 -2.84 -14.82 -28.93
C HIS A 202 -3.73 -14.55 -27.72
N TRP A 203 -4.28 -15.59 -27.08
CA TRP A 203 -5.30 -15.41 -26.04
C TRP A 203 -4.93 -16.14 -24.75
N HIS A 204 -4.86 -15.36 -23.67
CA HIS A 204 -4.83 -15.89 -22.31
C HIS A 204 -6.19 -15.73 -21.64
N VAL A 205 -6.60 -16.77 -20.93
CA VAL A 205 -7.74 -16.75 -20.01
C VAL A 205 -7.20 -16.97 -18.62
N GLY A 206 -7.51 -16.08 -17.68
CA GLY A 206 -6.99 -16.18 -16.33
C GLY A 206 -8.00 -15.81 -15.27
N GLY A 207 -7.67 -16.17 -14.04
CA GLY A 207 -8.46 -15.89 -12.84
C GLY A 207 -7.56 -15.48 -11.69
N PHE A 208 -8.10 -14.67 -10.79
CA PHE A 208 -7.38 -14.21 -9.61
C PHE A 208 -8.28 -14.18 -8.37
N PHE A 209 -7.62 -14.26 -7.22
CA PHE A 209 -8.21 -14.16 -5.90
C PHE A 209 -7.23 -13.43 -4.98
N THR A 210 -7.70 -12.47 -4.19
CA THR A 210 -6.91 -11.73 -3.20
C THR A 210 -7.69 -11.58 -1.90
N VAL A 211 -7.03 -11.77 -0.77
CA VAL A 211 -7.54 -11.48 0.57
C VAL A 211 -6.47 -10.77 1.38
N ASP A 212 -6.83 -9.72 2.09
CA ASP A 212 -5.94 -9.00 2.99
C ASP A 212 -6.71 -8.43 4.19
N ASN A 213 -6.00 -8.16 5.28
CA ASN A 213 -6.59 -7.60 6.51
C ASN A 213 -6.16 -6.15 6.80
N SER A 214 -5.97 -5.34 5.76
CA SER A 214 -5.49 -3.96 5.89
C SER A 214 -6.30 -3.12 6.87
N ARG A 215 -5.61 -2.39 7.76
CA ARG A 215 -6.19 -1.37 8.68
C ARG A 215 -7.42 -1.84 9.47
N SER A 216 -7.42 -3.11 9.92
CA SER A 216 -8.52 -3.74 10.70
C SER A 216 -9.78 -4.12 9.92
N TYR A 217 -9.74 -4.10 8.59
CA TYR A 217 -10.81 -4.58 7.72
C TYR A 217 -10.33 -5.77 6.88
N ILE A 218 -11.20 -6.75 6.64
CA ILE A 218 -10.94 -7.83 5.69
C ILE A 218 -11.44 -7.37 4.33
N ASN A 219 -10.55 -7.31 3.35
CA ASN A 219 -10.88 -7.03 1.97
C ASN A 219 -10.62 -8.30 1.14
N SER A 220 -11.59 -8.66 0.30
CA SER A 220 -11.49 -9.81 -0.59
C SER A 220 -11.91 -9.41 -2.00
N ARG A 221 -11.18 -9.90 -3.00
CA ARG A 221 -11.50 -9.70 -4.41
C ARG A 221 -11.26 -11.00 -5.15
N ALA A 222 -12.12 -11.27 -6.12
CA ALA A 222 -11.97 -12.39 -7.03
C ALA A 222 -12.42 -11.94 -8.41
N GLY A 223 -11.85 -12.50 -9.45
CA GLY A 223 -12.23 -12.15 -10.81
C GLY A 223 -11.57 -13.04 -11.85
N PHE A 224 -11.88 -12.74 -13.10
CA PHE A 224 -11.30 -13.36 -14.27
C PHE A 224 -10.92 -12.30 -15.30
N TYR A 225 -10.03 -12.65 -16.22
CA TYR A 225 -9.62 -11.79 -17.31
C TYR A 225 -9.41 -12.58 -18.61
N LEU A 226 -9.55 -11.85 -19.72
CA LEU A 226 -9.18 -12.28 -21.06
C LEU A 226 -8.13 -11.29 -21.56
N ARG A 227 -6.96 -11.81 -21.95
CA ARG A 227 -5.87 -10.98 -22.46
C ARG A 227 -5.52 -11.40 -23.88
N TYR A 228 -5.63 -10.45 -24.80
CA TYR A 228 -5.16 -10.59 -26.16
C TYR A 228 -3.73 -10.05 -26.27
N VAL A 229 -2.83 -10.82 -26.87
CA VAL A 229 -1.46 -10.42 -27.20
C VAL A 229 -1.30 -10.40 -28.71
N THR A 230 -0.75 -9.31 -29.25
CA THR A 230 -0.63 -9.11 -30.70
C THR A 230 0.46 -9.96 -31.34
N HIS A 231 1.45 -10.37 -30.54
CA HIS A 231 2.51 -11.27 -30.99
C HIS A 231 2.18 -12.70 -30.55
N PRO A 232 2.25 -13.68 -31.46
CA PRO A 232 1.97 -15.07 -31.13
C PRO A 232 2.94 -15.59 -30.07
N GLN A 233 2.40 -16.29 -29.09
CA GLN A 233 3.12 -16.91 -28.00
C GLN A 233 3.29 -18.40 -28.28
N SER A 234 4.50 -18.89 -28.07
CA SER A 234 4.81 -20.31 -28.27
C SER A 234 4.00 -21.16 -27.31
N LEU A 235 3.28 -22.13 -27.87
CA LEU A 235 2.55 -23.15 -27.11
C LEU A 235 3.47 -24.25 -26.54
N ASP A 236 4.77 -24.20 -26.84
CA ASP A 236 5.75 -25.25 -26.53
C ASP A 236 6.92 -24.76 -25.64
N SER A 237 6.91 -23.48 -25.22
CA SER A 237 7.97 -22.89 -24.42
C SER A 237 7.56 -22.70 -22.96
N PHE A 238 8.22 -23.42 -22.05
CA PHE A 238 8.07 -23.26 -20.60
C PHE A 238 8.51 -21.88 -20.07
N ARG A 239 9.30 -21.14 -20.86
CA ARG A 239 9.80 -19.79 -20.52
C ARG A 239 9.01 -18.66 -21.22
N GLY A 240 7.86 -18.97 -21.82
CA GLY A 240 6.99 -17.99 -22.48
C GLY A 240 6.39 -16.95 -21.51
N PRO A 241 5.81 -15.85 -22.00
CA PRO A 241 5.16 -14.87 -21.14
C PRO A 241 3.99 -15.52 -20.41
N THR A 242 4.01 -15.36 -19.09
CA THR A 242 3.16 -16.12 -18.18
C THR A 242 1.67 -15.79 -18.29
N GLY A 243 1.29 -14.73 -19.01
CA GLY A 243 -0.09 -14.25 -19.06
C GLY A 243 -0.59 -13.63 -17.75
N LEU A 244 0.18 -13.75 -16.66
CA LEU A 244 -0.14 -13.21 -15.34
C LEU A 244 -0.19 -11.68 -15.36
N ASP A 245 -1.12 -11.09 -14.61
CA ASP A 245 -1.21 -9.66 -14.43
C ASP A 245 -0.37 -9.23 -13.22
N ARG A 246 0.84 -8.73 -13.48
CA ARG A 246 1.66 -8.11 -12.43
C ARG A 246 1.11 -6.75 -11.95
N ARG A 247 -0.06 -6.31 -12.43
CA ARG A 247 -0.70 -5.04 -12.05
C ARG A 247 -1.84 -5.24 -11.04
N THR A 248 -1.56 -5.80 -9.87
CA THR A 248 -2.43 -5.65 -8.70
C THR A 248 -1.86 -4.56 -7.79
N GLY A 249 -2.44 -3.36 -7.95
CA GLY A 249 -2.24 -2.22 -7.07
C GLY A 249 -2.86 -2.47 -5.71
N LEU A 250 -2.00 -2.75 -4.73
CA LEU A 250 -2.03 -2.34 -3.33
C LEU A 250 -0.71 -2.87 -2.77
N ARG A 251 0.28 -1.99 -2.60
CA ARG A 251 1.58 -2.37 -2.07
C ARG A 251 1.50 -2.48 -0.54
N PRO A 252 1.60 -3.69 0.01
CA PRO A 252 2.52 -3.92 1.11
C PRO A 252 3.63 -4.84 0.58
N LEU A 253 4.77 -4.21 0.25
CA LEU A 253 6.10 -4.81 0.12
C LEU A 253 6.14 -6.20 -0.56
N LEU A 254 5.97 -6.19 -1.88
CA LEU A 254 6.45 -7.29 -2.71
C LEU A 254 7.98 -7.33 -2.66
N ILE A 255 8.52 -8.51 -2.41
CA ILE A 255 9.94 -8.81 -2.62
C ILE A 255 10.25 -8.54 -4.11
N PRO A 256 11.36 -7.86 -4.43
CA PRO A 256 11.81 -7.66 -5.81
C PRO A 256 12.02 -8.96 -6.59
#